data_AF-A0AA51DWD2-F1
#
_entry.id   AF-A0AA51DWD2-F1
#
_cell.length_a   1.000
_cell.length_b   1.000
_cell.length_c   1.000
_cell.angle_alpha   90.00
_cell.angle_beta   90.00
_cell.angle_gamma   90.00
#
_symmetry.space_group_name_H-M   'P 1'
#
loop_
_entity.id
_entity.type
_entity.pdbx_description
1 polymer ?
#
loop_
_entity_poly.entity_id
_entity_poly.type
_entity_poly.pdbx_seq_one_letter_code
_entity_poly.pdbx_strand_id
1 'polypeptide(L)' 'MQQQYLAPNETMQLHEILTLKNLCLTKSITMSPLISDEELKAIITNDIQKSVQHIKELKEYLEESMIASSGSKK' A
#
# COMPACT_ATOMS: atom_id res chain seq x y z
N MET A 1 5.71 17.85 17.32
CA MET A 1 6.30 17.08 16.21
C MET A 1 6.14 17.90 14.95
N GLN A 2 7.21 18.13 14.19
CA GLN A 2 7.15 18.92 12.96
C GLN A 2 6.27 18.17 11.95
N GLN A 3 5.26 18.84 11.42
CA GLN A 3 4.36 18.26 10.42
C GLN A 3 5.14 18.23 9.10
N GLN A 4 5.78 17.09 8.82
CA GLN A 4 6.60 16.89 7.63
C GLN A 4 5.66 16.64 6.45
N TYR A 5 5.47 17.66 5.61
CA TYR A 5 4.66 17.55 4.39
C TYR A 5 5.44 16.78 3.33
N LEU A 6 4.78 15.85 2.64
CA LEU A 6 5.37 15.19 1.47
C LEU A 6 5.45 16.19 0.32
N ALA A 7 6.63 16.30 -0.29
CA ALA A 7 6.79 17.01 -1.55
C ALA A 7 5.95 16.32 -2.66
N PRO A 8 5.60 17.03 -3.74
CA PRO A 8 4.84 16.44 -4.85
C PRO A 8 5.44 15.14 -5.40
N ASN A 9 6.78 15.08 -5.50
CA ASN A 9 7.49 13.90 -5.99
C ASN A 9 7.37 12.72 -5.00
N GLU A 10 7.43 12.98 -3.70
CA GLU A 10 7.28 11.94 -2.66
C GLU A 10 5.84 11.42 -2.61
N THR A 11 4.86 12.30 -2.80
CA THR A 11 3.44 11.93 -2.93
C THR A 11 3.22 11.02 -4.15
N MET A 12 3.86 11.34 -5.29
CA MET A 12 3.81 10.51 -6.49
C MET A 12 4.47 9.15 -6.26
N GLN A 13 5.65 9.10 -5.64
CA GLN A 13 6.32 7.85 -5.28
C GLN A 13 5.46 7.00 -4.34
N LEU A 14 4.79 7.62 -3.37
CA LEU A 14 3.87 6.92 -2.47
C LEU A 14 2.69 6.29 -3.24
N HIS A 15 2.11 7.03 -4.20
CA HIS A 15 1.05 6.51 -5.07
C HIS A 15 1.54 5.35 -5.96
N GLU A 16 2.76 5.41 -6.49
CA GLU A 16 3.39 4.32 -7.25
C GLU A 16 3.57 3.06 -6.40
N ILE A 17 4.08 3.21 -5.17
CA ILE A 17 4.24 2.09 -4.21
C ILE A 17 2.88 1.47 -3.87
N LEU A 18 1.86 2.30 -3.63
CA LEU A 18 0.49 1.84 -3.37
C LEU A 18 -0.06 1.05 -4.58
N THR A 19 0.13 1.56 -5.79
CA THR A 19 -0.30 0.88 -7.03
C THR A 19 0.42 -0.46 -7.20
N LEU A 20 1.74 -0.49 -6.99
CA LEU A 20 2.54 -1.70 -7.04
C LEU A 20 2.05 -2.75 -6.04
N LYS A 21 1.79 -2.37 -4.79
CA LYS A 21 1.27 -3.29 -3.77
C LYS A 21 -0.10 -3.85 -4.13
N ASN A 22 -1.01 -3.05 -4.67
CA ASN A 22 -2.32 -3.52 -5.16
C ASN A 22 -2.16 -4.55 -6.29
N LEU A 23 -1.22 -4.32 -7.22
CA LEU A 23 -0.92 -5.27 -8.28
C LEU A 23 -0.38 -6.59 -7.71
N CYS A 24 0.57 -6.53 -6.77
CA CYS A 24 1.11 -7.73 -6.11
C CYS A 24 0.02 -8.49 -5.36
N LEU A 25 -0.81 -7.80 -4.57
CA LEU A 25 -1.93 -8.42 -3.85
C LEU A 25 -2.88 -9.13 -4.81
N THR A 26 -3.25 -8.48 -5.91
CA THR A 26 -4.13 -9.06 -6.94
C THR A 26 -3.50 -10.34 -7.52
N LYS A 27 -2.21 -10.33 -7.80
CA LYS A 27 -1.48 -11.51 -8.28
C LYS A 27 -1.50 -12.63 -7.23
N SER A 28 -1.14 -12.33 -5.98
CA SER A 28 -1.13 -13.32 -4.89
C SER A 28 -2.51 -13.94 -4.68
N ILE A 29 -3.58 -13.14 -4.65
CA ILE A 29 -4.96 -13.63 -4.53
C ILE A 29 -5.36 -14.50 -5.72
N THR A 30 -5.07 -14.05 -6.93
CA THR A 30 -5.45 -14.77 -8.16
C THR A 30 -4.69 -16.09 -8.31
N MET A 31 -3.44 -16.14 -7.87
CA MET A 31 -2.58 -17.32 -7.95
C MET A 31 -2.77 -18.29 -6.78
N SER A 32 -3.21 -17.81 -5.61
CA SER A 32 -3.35 -18.64 -4.39
C SER A 32 -4.16 -19.94 -4.60
N PRO A 33 -5.28 -19.95 -5.36
CA PRO A 33 -6.02 -21.18 -5.65
C PRO A 33 -5.26 -22.22 -6.48
N LEU A 34 -4.21 -21.81 -7.21
CA LEU A 34 -3.42 -22.68 -8.07
C LEU A 34 -2.26 -23.37 -7.33
N ILE A 35 -2.04 -23.02 -6.06
CA ILE A 35 -0.93 -23.52 -5.26
C ILE A 35 -1.34 -24.85 -4.62
N SER A 36 -0.68 -25.93 -5.03
CA SER A 36 -0.88 -27.27 -4.46
C SER A 36 -0.04 -27.53 -3.21
N ASP A 37 1.07 -26.80 -3.04
CA ASP A 37 1.95 -26.95 -1.89
C ASP A 37 1.41 -26.16 -0.68
N GLU A 38 1.10 -26.87 0.41
CA GLU A 38 0.44 -26.28 1.58
C GLU A 38 1.34 -25.29 2.34
N GLU A 39 2.66 -25.49 2.34
CA GLU A 39 3.59 -24.55 2.97
C GLU A 39 3.64 -23.23 2.18
N LEU A 40 3.79 -23.32 0.86
CA LEU A 40 3.75 -22.16 -0.04
C LEU A 40 2.41 -21.43 0.06
N LYS A 41 1.29 -22.16 0.17
CA LYS A 41 -0.04 -21.58 0.34
C LYS A 41 -0.16 -20.82 1.66
N ALA A 42 0.40 -21.34 2.75
CA ALA A 42 0.43 -20.65 4.03
C ALA A 42 1.28 -19.36 3.95
N ILE A 43 2.44 -19.41 3.29
CA ILE A 43 3.29 -18.24 3.06
C ILE A 43 2.53 -17.16 2.27
N ILE A 44 1.89 -17.53 1.16
CA ILE A 44 1.12 -16.59 0.33
C ILE A 44 -0.08 -16.04 1.08
N THR A 45 -0.77 -16.85 1.88
CA THR A 45 -1.90 -16.37 2.71
C THR A 45 -1.43 -15.33 3.74
N ASN A 46 -0.27 -15.56 4.37
CA ASN A 46 0.32 -14.59 5.29
C ASN A 46 0.74 -13.30 4.57
N ASP A 47 1.31 -13.41 3.37
CA ASP A 47 1.67 -12.24 2.55
C ASP A 47 0.45 -11.44 2.10
N ILE A 48 -0.65 -12.09 1.72
CA ILE A 48 -1.92 -11.45 1.39
C ILE A 48 -2.42 -10.61 2.57
N GLN A 49 -2.45 -11.19 3.79
CA GLN A 49 -2.89 -10.48 4.99
C GLN A 49 -2.02 -9.25 5.29
N LYS A 50 -0.68 -9.40 5.23
CA LYS A 50 0.26 -8.30 5.40
C LYS A 50 0.10 -7.24 4.32
N SER A 51 -0.09 -7.64 3.07
CA SER A 51 -0.26 -6.73 1.94
C SER A 51 -1.53 -5.89 2.06
N VAL A 52 -2.65 -6.48 2.51
CA VAL A 52 -3.89 -5.74 2.81
C VAL A 52 -3.64 -4.67 3.87
N GLN A 53 -2.95 -5.03 4.96
CA GLN A 53 -2.63 -4.08 6.03
C GLN A 53 -1.72 -2.95 5.53
N HIS A 54 -0.66 -3.26 4.80
CA HIS A 54 0.23 -2.24 4.23
C HIS A 54 -0.49 -1.31 3.25
N ILE A 55 -1.41 -1.83 2.42
CA ILE A 55 -2.20 -1.01 1.50
C ILE A 55 -3.07 -0.03 2.28
N LYS A 56 -3.69 -0.47 3.38
CA LYS A 56 -4.48 0.39 4.25
C LYS A 56 -3.63 1.53 4.83
N GLU A 57 -2.49 1.20 5.42
CA GLU A 57 -1.56 2.18 6.00
C GLU A 57 -1.06 3.18 4.95
N LEU A 58 -0.68 2.72 3.76
CA LEU A 58 -0.21 3.60 2.68
C LEU A 58 -1.31 4.52 2.16
N LYS A 59 -2.57 4.08 2.14
CA LYS A 59 -3.70 4.94 1.81
C LYS A 59 -3.92 6.01 2.87
N GLU A 60 -3.88 5.63 4.15
CA GLU A 60 -4.01 6.57 5.27
C GLU A 60 -2.90 7.65 5.20
N TYR A 61 -1.64 7.25 5.02
CA TYR A 61 -0.53 8.20 4.86
C TYR A 61 -0.68 9.11 3.64
N LEU A 62 -1.17 8.56 2.52
CA LEU A 62 -1.39 9.35 1.31
C LEU A 62 -2.52 10.38 1.51
N GLU A 63 -3.62 10.00 2.17
CA GLU A 63 -4.73 10.89 2.50
C GLU A 63 -4.29 12.01 3.48
N GLU A 64 -3.55 11.66 4.53
CA GLU A 64 -2.97 12.62 5.48
C GLU A 64 -2.07 13.64 4.77
N SER A 65 -1.24 13.19 3.83
CA SER A 65 -0.34 14.08 3.07
C SER A 65 -1.10 15.05 2.16
N MET A 66 -2.21 14.61 1.55
CA MET A 66 -3.04 15.44 0.66
C MET A 66 -3.83 16.50 1.44
N ILE A 67 -4.44 16.12 2.58
CA ILE A 67 -5.20 17.03 3.44
C ILE A 67 -4.27 18.16 3.93
N ALA A 68 -3.05 17.82 4.31
CA ALA A 68 -2.05 18.77 4.78
C ALA A 68 -1.63 19.80 3.70
N SER A 69 -1.57 19.39 2.41
CA SER A 69 -1.24 20.30 1.29
C SER A 69 -2.33 21.33 0.96
N SER A 70 -3.59 21.06 1.33
CA SER A 70 -4.74 21.93 1.06
C SER A 70 -4.91 23.10 2.05
N GLY A 71 -4.19 23.07 3.19
CA GLY A 71 -4.23 24.09 4.23
C GLY A 71 -3.33 25.32 4.01
N SER A 72 -2.41 25.29 3.04
CA SER A 72 -1.41 26.36 2.83
C SER A 72 -1.85 27.47 1.86
N LYS A 73 -3.15 27.58 1.56
CA LYS A 73 -3.72 28.73 0.83
C LYS A 73 -4.57 29.61 1.76
N LYS A 74 -3.92 30.27 2.72
CA LYS A 74 -4.39 31.54 3.30
C LYS A 74 -3.19 32.42 3.62
#